data_AF-A0A938JZV4-F1
#
_entry.id   AF-A0A938JZV4-F1
#
_cell.length_a   1.000
_cell.length_b   1.000
_cell.length_c   1.000
_cell.angle_alpha   90.00
_cell.angle_beta   90.00
_cell.angle_gamma   90.00
#
_symmetry.space_group_name_H-M   'P 1'
#
loop_
_entity.id
_entity.type
_entity.pdbx_description
1 polymer ?
#
loop_
_entity_poly.entity_id
_entity_poly.type
_entity_poly.pdbx_seq_one_letter_code
_entity_poly.pdbx_strand_id
1 'polypeptide(L)' 'MNCKDRSNATITTANIIEIALRAAKDYADNHPDQPPLIILNSWNEWTETSYLQPDDLYGYGYLEAVKRVFLD' A
#
# COMPACT_ATOMS: atom_id res chain seq x y z
N MET A 1 -4.87 -22.42 -12.28
CA MET A 1 -4.86 -21.42 -13.37
C MET A 1 -6.23 -21.41 -14.02
N ASN A 2 -7.11 -20.48 -13.65
CA ASN A 2 -7.97 -19.83 -14.64
C ASN A 2 -8.29 -18.43 -14.11
N CYS A 3 -7.61 -17.48 -14.74
CA CYS A 3 -7.55 -16.07 -14.46
C CYS A 3 -8.34 -15.45 -15.62
N LYS A 4 -9.57 -14.97 -15.40
CA LYS A 4 -10.20 -14.06 -16.37
C LYS A 4 -11.39 -13.22 -15.91
N ASP A 5 -12.12 -13.54 -14.85
CA ASP A 5 -13.31 -12.72 -14.50
C ASP A 5 -13.26 -12.16 -13.07
N ARG A 6 -12.36 -11.20 -12.81
CA ARG A 6 -12.47 -10.28 -11.66
C ARG A 6 -12.76 -8.84 -12.11
N SER A 7 -13.76 -8.67 -12.96
CA SER A 7 -14.43 -7.40 -13.18
C SER A 7 -15.43 -7.15 -12.04
N ASN A 8 -14.89 -6.88 -10.84
CA ASN A 8 -15.52 -6.24 -9.69
C ASN A 8 -14.54 -6.43 -8.53
N ALA A 9 -13.46 -5.65 -8.52
CA ALA A 9 -12.57 -5.59 -7.38
C ALA A 9 -13.35 -5.00 -6.22
N THR A 10 -13.98 -5.86 -5.41
CA THR A 10 -14.48 -5.52 -4.09
C THR A 10 -13.38 -4.71 -3.40
N ILE A 11 -13.70 -3.51 -2.93
CA ILE A 11 -12.77 -2.68 -2.17
C ILE A 11 -12.43 -3.47 -0.90
N THR A 12 -11.32 -4.19 -0.91
CA THR A 12 -10.74 -4.81 0.27
C THR A 12 -9.75 -3.83 0.88
N THR A 13 -9.48 -3.92 2.18
CA THR A 13 -8.48 -3.10 2.87
C THR A 13 -7.11 -3.15 2.16
N ALA A 14 -6.74 -4.33 1.62
CA ALA A 14 -5.53 -4.51 0.82
C ALA A 14 -5.51 -3.69 -0.49
N ASN A 15 -6.66 -3.38 -1.08
CA ASN A 15 -6.73 -2.49 -2.24
C ASN A 15 -6.61 -1.01 -1.82
N ILE A 16 -7.04 -0.64 -0.62
CA ILE A 16 -7.01 0.75 -0.13
C ILE A 16 -5.58 1.21 0.12
N ILE A 17 -4.73 0.36 0.72
CA ILE A 17 -3.33 0.74 0.99
C ILE A 17 -2.58 1.02 -0.32
N GLU A 18 -2.74 0.21 -1.36
CA GLU A 18 -2.06 0.45 -2.64
C GLU A 18 -2.50 1.77 -3.28
N ILE A 19 -3.79 2.10 -3.23
CA ILE A 19 -4.32 3.38 -3.72
C ILE A 19 -3.70 4.55 -2.95
N ALA A 20 -3.63 4.45 -1.61
CA ALA A 20 -3.04 5.50 -0.77
C ALA A 20 -1.55 5.69 -1.06
N LEU A 21 -0.80 4.58 -1.25
CA LEU A 21 0.62 4.63 -1.59
C LEU A 21 0.85 5.27 -2.97
N ARG A 22 0.02 4.96 -3.96
CA ARG A 22 0.08 5.62 -5.28
C ARG A 22 -0.21 7.11 -5.17
N ALA A 23 -1.22 7.51 -4.41
CA ALA A 23 -1.51 8.93 -4.18
C ALA A 23 -0.34 9.65 -3.46
N ALA A 24 0.29 9.01 -2.48
CA ALA A 24 1.46 9.56 -1.80
C ALA A 24 2.66 9.70 -2.75
N LYS A 25 2.89 8.71 -3.61
CA LYS A 25 3.93 8.76 -4.65
C LYS A 25 3.67 9.90 -5.64
N ASP A 26 2.44 9.99 -6.16
CA ASP A 26 2.04 11.05 -7.09
C ASP A 26 2.21 12.43 -6.45
N TYR A 27 1.88 12.58 -5.17
CA TYR A 27 2.16 13.82 -4.44
C TYR A 27 3.65 14.13 -4.40
N ALA A 28 4.50 13.19 -3.95
CA ALA A 28 5.94 13.41 -3.87
C ALA A 28 6.56 13.75 -5.24
N ASP A 29 6.17 13.05 -6.31
CA ASP A 29 6.67 13.27 -7.67
C ASP A 29 6.28 14.65 -8.23
N ASN A 30 5.14 15.22 -7.80
CA ASN A 30 4.67 16.53 -8.24
C ASN A 30 5.20 17.71 -7.39
N HIS A 31 6.04 17.47 -6.37
CA HIS A 31 6.62 18.51 -5.52
C HIS A 31 8.16 18.48 -5.56
N PRO A 32 8.78 18.82 -6.71
CA PRO A 32 10.22 18.68 -6.92
C PRO A 32 11.08 19.60 -6.03
N ASP A 33 10.49 20.65 -5.44
CA ASP A 33 11.16 21.56 -4.52
C ASP A 33 11.37 20.97 -3.11
N GLN A 34 10.91 19.74 -2.87
CA GLN A 34 11.01 19.03 -1.60
C GLN A 34 11.74 17.68 -1.81
N PRO A 35 12.41 17.14 -0.78
CA PRO A 35 12.96 15.79 -0.86
C PRO A 35 11.85 14.77 -1.17
N PRO A 36 12.09 13.79 -2.07
CA PRO A 36 11.11 12.74 -2.39
C PRO A 36 11.05 11.71 -1.26
N LEU A 37 10.51 12.11 -0.11
CA LEU A 37 10.41 11.31 1.11
C LEU A 37 8.95 11.06 1.47
N ILE A 38 8.61 9.80 1.67
CA ILE A 38 7.29 9.37 2.18
C ILE A 38 7.52 8.62 3.48
N ILE A 39 6.75 8.98 4.52
CA ILE A 39 6.77 8.31 5.82
C ILE A 39 5.48 7.51 5.96
N LEU A 40 5.62 6.22 6.25
CA LEU A 40 4.47 5.33 6.50
C LEU A 40 4.33 5.10 8.00
N ASN A 41 3.19 5.50 8.55
CA ASN A 41 2.80 5.17 9.92
C ASN A 41 1.98 3.88 9.93
N SER A 42 2.35 2.83 10.63
CA SER A 42 3.62 2.54 11.30
C SER A 42 4.06 1.13 10.92
N TRP A 43 5.21 0.68 11.44
CA TRP A 43 5.54 -0.74 11.33
C TRP A 43 4.55 -1.63 12.11
N ASN A 44 4.24 -1.31 13.36
CA ASN A 44 3.56 -2.24 14.27
C ASN A 44 2.64 -1.56 15.32
N GLU A 45 1.91 -0.51 14.95
CA GLU A 45 0.89 0.11 15.79
C GLU A 45 -0.46 -0.58 15.60
N TRP A 46 -0.62 -1.68 16.33
CA TRP A 46 -1.80 -2.54 16.25
C TRP A 46 -3.04 -1.94 16.88
N THR A 47 -2.89 -1.15 17.95
CA THR A 47 -4.02 -0.65 18.72
C THR A 47 -4.81 0.43 17.97
N GLU A 48 -4.12 1.14 17.07
CA GLU A 48 -4.71 2.15 16.19
C GLU A 48 -4.93 1.64 14.75
N THR A 49 -4.80 0.32 14.52
CA THR A 49 -4.95 -0.31 13.19
C THR A 49 -4.02 0.23 12.09
N SER A 50 -2.89 0.82 12.49
CA SER A 50 -1.92 1.47 11.61
C SER A 50 -0.64 0.63 11.54
N TYR A 51 -0.74 -0.64 11.15
CA TYR A 51 0.38 -1.57 11.10
C TYR A 51 0.72 -1.97 9.65
N LEU A 52 2.02 -2.10 9.37
CA LEU A 52 2.56 -2.63 8.12
C LEU A 52 3.11 -4.06 8.30
N GLN A 53 3.36 -4.46 9.55
CA GLN A 53 3.86 -5.77 9.93
C GLN A 53 2.99 -6.89 9.32
N PRO A 54 3.62 -7.95 8.78
CA PRO A 54 2.88 -9.12 8.32
C PRO A 54 2.02 -9.74 9.42
N ASP A 55 0.84 -10.22 9.03
CA ASP A 55 -0.16 -10.77 9.94
C ASP A 55 -0.72 -12.11 9.42
N ASP A 56 -1.57 -12.76 10.21
CA ASP A 56 -2.15 -14.05 9.82
C ASP A 56 -3.31 -13.92 8.80
N LEU A 57 -3.84 -12.71 8.57
CA LEU A 57 -5.02 -12.46 7.73
C LEU A 57 -4.64 -12.13 6.28
N TYR A 58 -3.65 -11.27 6.11
CA TYR A 58 -3.15 -10.73 4.85
C TYR A 58 -1.70 -11.15 4.57
N GLY A 59 -0.99 -11.74 5.53
CA GLY A 59 0.40 -12.17 5.35
C GLY A 59 1.28 -10.98 4.98
N TYR A 60 1.99 -11.09 3.85
CA TYR A 60 2.82 -10.03 3.30
C TYR A 60 2.06 -9.02 2.43
N GLY A 61 0.73 -9.07 2.39
CA GLY A 61 -0.09 -8.31 1.43
C GLY A 61 0.21 -6.81 1.37
N TYR A 62 0.43 -6.17 2.52
CA TYR A 62 0.79 -4.75 2.58
C TYR A 62 2.21 -4.47 2.10
N LEU A 63 3.18 -5.32 2.44
CA LEU A 63 4.56 -5.18 1.95
C LEU A 63 4.66 -5.41 0.44
N GLU A 64 3.90 -6.36 -0.09
CA GLU A 64 3.81 -6.57 -1.53
C GLU A 64 3.16 -5.36 -2.24
N ALA A 65 2.21 -4.67 -1.60
CA ALA A 65 1.66 -3.42 -2.13
C ALA A 65 2.72 -2.29 -2.15
N VAL A 66 3.52 -2.16 -1.10
CA VAL A 66 4.66 -1.21 -1.07
C VAL A 66 5.64 -1.51 -2.20
N LYS A 67 6.02 -2.77 -2.37
CA LYS A 67 6.92 -3.20 -3.45
C LYS A 67 6.38 -2.83 -4.84
N ARG A 68 5.10 -3.13 -5.12
CA ARG A 68 4.45 -2.81 -6.40
C ARG A 68 4.38 -1.32 -6.73
N VAL A 69 4.48 -0.44 -5.74
CA VAL A 69 4.38 1.01 -5.95
C VAL A 69 5.76 1.67 -6.06
N PHE A 70 6.76 1.17 -5.33
CA PHE A 70 8.06 1.86 -5.19
C PHE A 70 9.26 1.10 -5.74
N LEU A 71 9.14 -0.19 -6.05
CA LEU A 71 10.26 -1.01 -6.56
C LEU A 71 10.03 -1.59 -7.95
N ASP A 72 8.78 -1.90 -8.29
CA ASP A 72 8.39 -2.40 -9.62
C ASP A 72 8.13 -1.22 -10.58
#